data_AF-A0A2R4PEJ6-F1
#
_entry.id   AF-A0A2R4PEJ6-F1
#
_cell.length_a   1.000
_cell.length_b   1.000
_cell.length_c   1.000
_cell.angle_alpha   90.00
_cell.angle_beta   90.00
_cell.angle_gamma   90.00
#
_symmetry.space_group_name_H-M   'P 1'
#
loop_
_entity.id
_entity.type
_entity.pdbx_description
1 polymer ?
#
loop_
_entity_poly.entity_id
_entity_poly.type
_entity_poly.pdbx_seq_one_letter_code
_entity_poly.pdbx_strand_id
1 'polypeptide(L)'
;MKAYYILGHNVAWLNGICLILFVIGVVGALAMVAIPEKFNLRVNRGDTFIYCALIAVVGFCGMFVISIHSFSMDELEAGRHWKNDCKTLEVNIPTGAFTSPVNKLDCDGIIINVPGERYYAYIHQWELYQANKK
;
A
#
# COMPACT_ATOMS: atom_id res chain seq x y z
N MET A 1 -7.13 -5.59 11.38
CA MET A 1 -6.11 -4.89 10.57
C MET A 1 -6.25 -5.39 9.14
N LYS A 2 -6.52 -4.52 8.16
CA LYS A 2 -6.49 -4.93 6.75
C LYS A 2 -5.06 -5.36 6.42
N ALA A 3 -4.89 -6.56 5.87
CA ALA A 3 -3.58 -7.04 5.48
C ALA A 3 -3.21 -6.41 4.12
N TYR A 4 -2.02 -5.83 4.07
CA TYR A 4 -1.49 -5.11 2.93
C TYR A 4 -0.33 -5.92 2.35
N TYR A 5 -0.38 -6.20 1.05
CA TYR A 5 0.58 -7.03 0.35
C TYR A 5 1.32 -6.25 -0.73
N ILE A 6 2.65 -6.29 -0.69
CA ILE A 6 3.51 -5.79 -1.77
C ILE A 6 4.34 -6.97 -2.25
N LEU A 7 4.33 -7.23 -3.56
CA LEU A 7 5.02 -8.37 -4.17
C LEU A 7 4.74 -9.73 -3.49
N GLY A 8 3.51 -9.93 -2.99
CA GLY A 8 3.12 -11.14 -2.26
C GLY A 8 3.58 -11.23 -0.79
N HIS A 9 4.29 -10.24 -0.24
CA HIS A 9 4.69 -10.19 1.16
C HIS A 9 3.77 -9.28 1.99
N ASN A 10 3.44 -9.71 3.22
CA ASN A 10 2.70 -8.88 4.17
C ASN A 10 3.59 -7.72 4.64
N VAL A 11 3.20 -6.49 4.32
CA VAL A 11 3.91 -5.24 4.69
C VAL A 11 3.21 -4.47 5.80
N ALA A 12 2.21 -5.06 6.47
CA ALA A 12 1.51 -4.41 7.57
C ALA A 12 2.46 -4.03 8.73
N TRP A 13 3.49 -4.85 8.98
CA TRP A 13 4.52 -4.57 9.98
C TRP A 13 5.34 -3.33 9.62
N LEU A 14 5.69 -3.16 8.34
CA LEU A 14 6.44 -2.01 7.84
C LEU A 14 5.62 -0.72 7.94
N ASN A 15 4.33 -0.78 7.60
CA ASN A 15 3.43 0.36 7.79
C ASN A 15 3.33 0.77 9.27
N GLY A 16 3.32 -0.23 10.18
CA GLY A 16 3.38 0.00 11.62
C GLY A 16 4.64 0.74 12.06
N ILE A 17 5.81 0.36 11.53
CA ILE A 17 7.08 1.07 11.80
C ILE A 17 7.02 2.52 11.30
N CYS A 18 6.51 2.76 10.08
CA CYS A 18 6.37 4.11 9.55
C CYS A 18 5.45 4.98 10.42
N LEU A 19 4.36 4.41 10.95
CA LEU A 19 3.46 5.10 11.87
C LEU A 19 4.16 5.44 13.19
N ILE A 20 4.92 4.51 13.76
CA ILE A 20 5.68 4.76 14.99
C ILE A 20 6.69 5.90 14.79
N LEU A 21 7.45 5.88 13.68
CA LEU A 21 8.38 6.96 13.34
C LEU A 21 7.67 8.31 13.20
N PHE A 22 6.51 8.33 12.54
CA PHE A 22 5.69 9.53 12.41
C PHE A 22 5.28 10.08 13.78
N VAL A 23 4.74 9.23 14.66
CA VAL A 23 4.31 9.63 16.01
C VAL A 23 5.50 10.13 16.85
N ILE A 24 6.64 9.42 16.83
CA ILE A 24 7.84 9.85 17.57
C ILE A 24 8.33 11.20 17.06
N GLY A 25 8.38 11.40 15.74
CA GLY A 25 8.81 12.67 15.15
C GLY A 25 7.89 13.83 15.53
N VAL A 26 6.57 13.63 15.47
CA VAL A 26 5.59 14.65 15.85
C VAL A 26 5.65 14.97 17.34
N VAL A 27 5.65 13.94 18.20
CA VAL A 27 5.71 14.14 19.66
C VAL A 27 7.03 14.81 20.06
N GLY A 28 8.16 14.40 19.47
CA GLY A 28 9.47 15.00 19.72
C GLY A 28 9.55 16.46 19.32
N ALA A 29 9.00 16.81 18.14
CA ALA A 29 8.92 18.20 17.68
C ALA A 29 8.02 19.05 18.59
N LEU A 30 6.85 18.55 18.99
CA LEU A 30 5.93 19.25 19.89
C LEU A 30 6.53 19.43 21.29
N ALA A 31 7.21 18.43 21.82
CA ALA A 31 7.90 18.53 23.11
C ALA A 31 8.96 19.64 23.09
N MET A 32 9.72 19.77 22.00
CA MET A 32 10.70 20.84 21.87
C MET A 32 10.09 22.25 21.82
N VAL A 33 8.87 22.39 21.28
CA VAL A 33 8.13 23.67 21.27
C VAL A 33 7.50 23.98 22.63
N ALA A 34 6.96 22.97 23.33
CA ALA A 34 6.21 23.16 24.58
C ALA A 34 7.09 23.32 25.82
N ILE A 35 8.32 22.78 25.83
CA ILE A 35 9.23 22.90 26.98
C ILE A 35 9.75 24.36 27.07
N PRO A 36 9.92 24.97 28.25
CA PRO A 36 10.59 26.27 28.36
C PRO A 36 12.12 26.14 28.29
N GLU A 37 12.84 27.14 27.76
CA GLU A 37 14.33 27.18 27.60
C GLU A 37 15.14 26.92 28.87
N LYS A 38 14.51 26.90 30.04
CA LYS A 38 15.17 26.73 31.35
C LYS A 38 15.67 25.32 31.62
N PHE A 39 15.29 24.33 30.82
CA PHE A 39 15.85 22.98 30.92
C PHE A 39 17.15 22.90 30.13
N ASN A 40 18.28 22.77 30.83
CA ASN A 40 19.60 22.49 30.28
C ASN A 40 19.62 21.09 29.63
N LEU A 41 18.98 20.95 28.47
CA LEU A 41 19.17 19.80 27.61
C LEU A 41 20.59 19.91 27.03
N ARG A 42 21.38 18.84 27.16
CA ARG A 42 22.73 18.72 26.57
C ARG A 42 22.73 18.76 25.02
N VAL A 43 21.56 18.91 24.40
CA VAL A 43 21.32 18.71 22.97
C VAL A 43 20.83 20.02 22.36
N ASN A 44 21.35 20.40 21.19
CA ASN A 44 20.93 21.59 20.48
C ASN A 44 19.45 21.49 20.08
N ARG A 45 18.67 22.47 20.51
CA ARG A 45 17.21 22.48 20.39
C ARG A 45 16.74 22.58 18.94
N GLY A 46 17.43 23.42 18.16
CA GLY A 46 17.17 23.59 16.73
C GLY A 46 17.47 22.31 15.95
N ASP A 47 18.64 21.71 16.15
CA ASP A 47 19.02 20.48 15.46
C ASP A 47 18.07 19.33 15.83
N THR A 48 17.70 19.20 17.11
CA THR A 48 16.76 18.15 17.54
C THR A 48 15.38 18.32 16.92
N PHE A 49 14.88 19.56 16.83
CA PHE A 49 13.61 19.84 16.15
C PHE A 49 13.69 19.45 14.67
N ILE A 50 14.78 19.79 13.99
CA ILE A 50 15.00 19.43 12.57
C ILE A 50 15.02 17.91 12.40
N TYR A 51 15.74 17.17 13.24
CA TYR A 51 15.77 15.71 13.17
C TYR A 51 14.40 15.09 13.43
N CYS A 52 13.65 15.56 14.44
CA CYS A 52 12.29 15.09 14.70
C CYS A 52 11.33 15.37 13.54
N ALA A 53 11.42 16.56 12.93
CA ALA A 53 10.62 16.90 11.76
C ALA A 53 10.96 16.03 10.55
N LEU A 54 12.26 15.77 10.28
CA LEU A 54 12.68 14.88 9.21
C LEU A 54 12.19 13.44 9.41
N ILE A 55 12.28 12.90 10.63
CA ILE A 55 11.77 11.56 10.96
C ILE A 55 10.25 11.49 10.73
N ALA A 56 9.51 12.53 11.13
CA ALA A 56 8.07 12.59 10.88
C ALA A 56 7.76 12.58 9.36
N VAL A 57 8.47 13.40 8.58
CA VAL A 57 8.29 13.45 7.11
C VAL A 57 8.59 12.10 6.47
N VAL A 58 9.70 11.45 6.85
CA VAL A 58 10.05 10.12 6.34
C VAL A 58 8.99 9.08 6.70
N GLY A 59 8.51 9.07 7.95
CA GLY A 59 7.43 8.19 8.38
C GLY A 59 6.15 8.40 7.57
N PHE A 60 5.76 9.66 7.33
CA PHE A 60 4.59 10.01 6.52
C PHE A 60 4.72 9.58 5.07
N CYS A 61 5.85 9.91 4.42
CA CYS A 61 6.13 9.50 3.04
C CYS A 61 6.13 7.97 2.89
N GLY A 62 6.71 7.25 3.85
CA GLY A 62 6.71 5.79 3.87
C GLY A 62 5.30 5.20 3.90
N MET A 63 4.42 5.70 4.79
CA MET A 63 3.02 5.27 4.85
C MET A 63 2.28 5.53 3.53
N PHE A 64 2.51 6.68 2.89
CA PHE A 64 1.86 7.03 1.63
C PHE A 64 2.28 6.09 0.48
N VAL A 65 3.59 5.84 0.33
CA VAL A 65 4.10 4.95 -0.72
C VAL A 65 3.59 3.52 -0.54
N ILE A 66 3.60 3.02 0.70
CA ILE A 66 3.08 1.69 1.04
C ILE A 66 1.59 1.61 0.69
N SER A 67 0.81 2.64 1.03
CA SER A 67 -0.63 2.64 0.76
C SER A 67 -0.98 2.60 -0.74
N ILE A 68 -0.18 3.25 -1.59
CA ILE A 68 -0.41 3.24 -3.05
C ILE A 68 -0.02 1.91 -3.68
N HIS A 69 1.05 1.28 -3.21
CA HIS A 69 1.58 0.06 -3.82
C HIS A 69 1.09 -1.22 -3.15
N SER A 70 0.39 -1.10 -2.02
CA SER A 70 -0.17 -2.24 -1.31
C SER A 70 -1.47 -2.72 -1.95
N PHE A 71 -1.57 -4.03 -2.12
CA PHE A 71 -2.81 -4.71 -2.46
C PHE A 71 -3.47 -5.23 -1.18
N SER A 72 -4.79 -5.06 -1.10
CA SER A 72 -5.61 -5.61 -0.03
C SER A 72 -5.91 -7.10 -0.25
N MET A 73 -6.33 -7.81 0.80
CA MET A 73 -6.76 -9.20 0.68
C MET A 73 -7.93 -9.39 -0.28
N ASP A 74 -8.87 -8.45 -0.32
CA ASP A 74 -10.04 -8.50 -1.20
C ASP A 74 -9.61 -8.46 -2.68
N GLU A 75 -8.61 -7.63 -3.01
CA GLU A 75 -8.03 -7.57 -4.36
C GLU A 75 -7.26 -8.84 -4.71
N LEU A 76 -6.56 -9.41 -3.74
CA LEU A 76 -5.84 -10.67 -3.90
C LEU A 76 -6.79 -11.85 -4.14
N GLU A 77 -7.93 -11.86 -3.43
CA GLU A 77 -8.99 -12.85 -3.58
C GLU A 77 -9.74 -12.68 -4.91
N ALA A 78 -9.95 -11.44 -5.37
CA ALA A 78 -10.44 -11.18 -6.71
C ALA A 78 -9.48 -11.73 -7.78
N GLY A 79 -8.17 -11.53 -7.63
CA GLY A 79 -7.15 -12.13 -8.49
C GLY A 79 -7.18 -13.65 -8.51
N ARG A 80 -7.34 -14.29 -7.34
CA ARG A 80 -7.55 -15.75 -7.24
C ARG A 80 -8.79 -16.18 -8.00
N HIS A 81 -9.92 -15.53 -7.74
CA HIS A 81 -11.22 -15.87 -8.32
C HIS A 81 -11.18 -15.78 -9.85
N TRP A 82 -10.67 -14.67 -10.39
CA TRP A 82 -10.55 -14.48 -11.83
C TRP A 82 -9.62 -15.48 -12.50
N LYS A 83 -8.57 -15.96 -11.81
CA LYS A 83 -7.63 -16.94 -12.36
C LYS A 83 -8.19 -18.37 -12.33
N ASN A 84 -8.82 -18.77 -11.23
CA ASN A 84 -9.17 -20.16 -10.97
C ASN A 84 -10.61 -20.50 -11.36
N ASP A 85 -11.54 -19.57 -11.15
CA ASP A 85 -12.97 -19.83 -11.23
C ASP A 85 -13.60 -19.23 -12.50
N CYS A 86 -12.88 -18.34 -13.19
CA CYS A 86 -13.37 -17.67 -14.40
C CYS A 86 -12.61 -18.10 -15.65
N LYS A 87 -13.32 -18.13 -16.78
CA LYS A 87 -12.77 -18.35 -18.12
C LYS A 87 -12.66 -17.02 -18.87
N THR A 88 -11.47 -16.70 -19.38
CA THR A 88 -11.29 -15.55 -20.26
C THR A 88 -11.96 -15.82 -21.61
N LEU A 89 -12.98 -15.02 -21.96
CA LEU A 89 -13.64 -15.10 -23.27
C LEU A 89 -12.92 -14.21 -24.29
N GLU A 90 -12.74 -12.94 -23.95
CA GLU A 90 -12.12 -11.93 -24.80
C GLU A 90 -11.22 -11.03 -23.94
N VAL A 91 -10.04 -10.70 -24.47
CA VAL A 91 -9.06 -9.85 -23.80
C VAL A 91 -8.88 -8.55 -24.59
N ASN A 92 -8.57 -7.46 -23.87
CA ASN A 92 -8.27 -6.15 -24.44
C ASN A 92 -9.37 -5.56 -25.33
N ILE A 93 -10.63 -5.68 -24.92
CA ILE A 93 -11.76 -5.07 -25.63
C ILE A 93 -11.66 -3.55 -25.48
N PRO A 94 -11.51 -2.79 -26.60
CA PRO A 94 -11.48 -1.34 -26.54
C PRO A 94 -12.88 -0.80 -26.20
N THR A 95 -12.98 -0.04 -25.12
CA THR A 95 -14.24 0.57 -24.65
C THR A 95 -14.43 2.02 -25.09
N GLY A 96 -13.43 2.61 -25.75
CA GLY A 96 -13.42 3.99 -26.23
C GLY A 96 -12.01 4.59 -26.28
N ALA A 97 -11.90 5.84 -26.73
CA ALA A 97 -10.62 6.55 -26.88
C ALA A 97 -9.96 6.99 -25.56
N PHE A 98 -10.72 6.98 -24.45
CA PHE A 98 -10.27 7.47 -23.13
C PHE A 98 -10.50 6.46 -22.00
N THR A 99 -10.90 5.23 -22.33
CA THR A 99 -11.20 4.19 -21.34
C THR A 99 -10.23 3.04 -21.50
N SER A 100 -9.68 2.57 -20.38
CA SER A 100 -8.77 1.42 -20.40
C SER A 100 -9.48 0.19 -20.99
N PRO A 101 -8.76 -0.62 -21.80
CA PRO A 101 -9.33 -1.82 -22.36
C PRO A 101 -9.76 -2.79 -21.26
N VAL A 102 -10.86 -3.50 -21.49
CA VAL A 102 -11.44 -4.45 -20.53
C VAL A 102 -11.30 -5.88 -21.04
N ASN A 103 -11.12 -6.81 -20.12
CA ASN A 103 -11.18 -8.24 -20.35
C ASN A 103 -12.58 -8.74 -19.95
N LYS A 104 -13.17 -9.56 -20.81
CA LYS A 104 -14.46 -10.19 -20.60
C LYS A 104 -14.23 -11.60 -20.06
N LEU A 105 -14.69 -11.83 -18.85
CA LEU A 105 -14.57 -13.10 -18.14
C LEU A 105 -15.94 -13.74 -18.00
N ASP A 106 -16.00 -15.06 -18.14
CA ASP A 106 -17.16 -15.88 -17.79
C ASP A 106 -16.86 -16.62 -16.49
N CYS A 107 -17.53 -16.21 -15.42
CA CYS A 107 -17.41 -16.81 -14.10
C CYS A 107 -18.70 -17.56 -13.81
N ASP A 108 -18.70 -18.89 -14.03
CA ASP A 108 -19.85 -19.77 -13.80
C ASP A 108 -21.16 -19.31 -14.47
N GLY A 109 -21.07 -18.89 -15.74
CA GLY A 109 -22.21 -18.41 -16.52
C GLY A 109 -22.52 -16.92 -16.32
N ILE A 110 -21.80 -16.23 -15.42
CA ILE A 110 -21.90 -14.79 -15.22
C ILE A 110 -20.76 -14.10 -15.97
N ILE A 111 -21.13 -13.31 -16.98
CA ILE A 111 -20.17 -12.54 -17.76
C ILE A 111 -19.88 -11.21 -17.07
N ILE A 112 -18.62 -10.99 -16.69
CA ILE A 112 -18.14 -9.75 -16.09
C ILE A 112 -17.07 -9.07 -16.95
N ASN A 113 -17.06 -7.74 -16.93
CA ASN A 113 -16.04 -6.93 -17.59
C ASN A 113 -15.07 -6.38 -16.55
N VAL A 114 -13.79 -6.72 -16.67
CA VAL A 114 -12.74 -6.32 -15.74
C VAL A 114 -11.70 -5.49 -16.48
N PRO A 115 -11.26 -4.32 -15.97
CA PRO A 115 -10.16 -3.57 -16.58
C PRO A 115 -8.91 -4.44 -16.73
N GLY A 116 -8.32 -4.49 -17.93
CA GLY A 116 -7.21 -5.38 -18.25
C GLY A 116 -6.02 -5.18 -17.30
N GLU A 117 -5.66 -3.94 -17.01
CA GLU A 117 -4.58 -3.60 -16.07
C GLU A 117 -4.80 -4.20 -14.67
N ARG A 118 -6.03 -4.13 -14.14
CA ARG A 118 -6.36 -4.71 -12.83
C ARG A 118 -6.37 -6.23 -12.87
N TYR A 119 -6.90 -6.80 -13.95
CA TYR A 119 -6.91 -8.24 -14.15
C TYR A 119 -5.50 -8.83 -14.07
N TYR A 120 -4.55 -8.28 -14.83
CA TYR A 120 -3.18 -8.76 -14.82
C TYR A 120 -2.47 -8.47 -13.49
N ALA A 121 -2.63 -7.27 -12.92
CA ALA A 121 -1.98 -6.90 -11.66
C ALA A 121 -2.42 -7.80 -10.49
N TYR A 122 -3.71 -8.04 -10.34
CA TYR A 122 -4.24 -8.83 -9.21
C TYR A 122 -3.88 -10.31 -9.34
N ILE A 123 -3.95 -10.87 -10.55
CA ILE A 123 -3.53 -12.25 -10.81
C ILE A 123 -2.04 -12.44 -10.54
N HIS A 124 -1.20 -11.52 -11.02
CA HIS A 124 0.25 -11.59 -10.80
C HIS A 124 0.59 -11.50 -9.31
N GLN A 125 -0.05 -10.58 -8.58
CA GLN A 125 0.16 -10.43 -7.14
C GLN A 125 -0.30 -11.67 -6.36
N TRP A 126 -1.40 -12.31 -6.77
CA TRP A 126 -1.87 -13.58 -6.20
C TRP A 126 -0.86 -14.72 -6.45
N GLU A 127 -0.27 -14.80 -7.63
CA GLU A 127 0.78 -15.79 -7.94
C GLU A 127 2.00 -15.64 -7.04
N LEU A 128 2.48 -14.40 -6.87
CA LEU A 128 3.59 -14.09 -5.97
C LEU A 128 3.27 -14.47 -4.52
N TYR A 129 2.05 -14.17 -4.06
CA TYR A 129 1.60 -14.58 -2.73
C TYR A 129 1.60 -16.10 -2.55
N GLN A 130 1.14 -16.85 -3.55
CA GLN A 130 1.16 -18.32 -3.51
C GLN A 130 2.59 -18.87 -3.58
N ALA A 131 3.47 -18.27 -4.38
CA ALA A 131 4.88 -18.66 -4.45
C ALA A 131 5.60 -18.45 -3.11
N ASN A 132 5.33 -17.35 -2.41
CA ASN A 132 5.93 -17.02 -1.12
C ASN A 132 5.38 -17.87 0.05
N LYS A 133 4.28 -18.61 -0.15
CA LYS A 133 3.73 -19.54 0.83
C LYS A 133 4.33 -20.94 0.79
N LYS A 134 5.02 -21.28 -0.30
CA LYS A 134 5.74 -22.57 -0.44
C LYS A 134 7.07 -22.52 0.29
#